data_AF-A0A4U8SWK4-F1
#
_entry.id   AF-A0A4U8SWK4-F1
#
_cell.length_a   1.000
_cell.length_b   1.000
_cell.length_c   1.000
_cell.angle_alpha   90.00
_cell.angle_beta   90.00
_cell.angle_gamma   90.00
#
_symmetry.space_group_name_H-M   'P 1'
#
loop_
_entity.id
_entity.type
_entity.pdbx_description
1 polymer ?
#
loop_
_entity_poly.entity_id
_entity_poly.type
_entity_poly.pdbx_seq_one_letter_code
_entity_poly.pdbx_strand_id
1 'polypeptide(L)'
;MAIEWKATCGTASASIKCKRPNFDDVKKAYDIINMVNPDDMNLQETFRKAIIDNGVWRGISSKVVEQKAQEILTQIQNQRYDDRVWQRYALVGGTPLREYINHKNFFGRIPNYADYSNTCALQVSYALNYGGMP
;
A
#
# COMPACT_ATOMS: atom_id res chain seq x y z
N MET A 1 10.60 -3.79 -21.99
CA MET A 1 10.79 -3.90 -23.47
C MET A 1 9.46 -3.67 -24.16
N ALA A 2 9.42 -2.98 -25.30
CA ALA A 2 8.18 -2.82 -26.07
C ALA A 2 8.06 -3.95 -27.10
N ILE A 3 6.99 -4.73 -27.04
CA ILE A 3 6.69 -5.77 -28.03
C ILE A 3 5.80 -5.11 -29.09
N GLU A 4 6.16 -5.26 -30.36
CA GLU A 4 5.38 -4.75 -31.49
C GLU A 4 4.47 -5.86 -32.02
N TRP A 5 3.16 -5.60 -32.00
CA TRP A 5 2.15 -6.52 -32.52
C TRP A 5 1.70 -5.97 -33.87
N LYS A 6 1.77 -6.78 -34.91
CA LYS A 6 1.40 -6.38 -36.28
C LYS A 6 0.19 -7.19 -36.74
N ALA A 7 -0.77 -6.51 -37.35
CA ALA A 7 -1.90 -7.12 -38.02
C ALA A 7 -1.91 -6.69 -39.49
N THR A 8 -2.18 -7.64 -40.39
CA THR A 8 -2.26 -7.41 -41.84
C THR A 8 -3.56 -7.95 -42.40
N CYS A 9 -4.21 -7.18 -43.27
CA CYS A 9 -5.40 -7.58 -44.01
C CYS A 9 -5.26 -7.11 -45.47
N GLY A 10 -5.10 -8.04 -46.41
CA GLY A 10 -4.75 -7.71 -47.80
C GLY A 10 -3.42 -6.97 -47.88
N THR A 11 -3.43 -5.77 -48.45
CA THR A 11 -2.26 -4.87 -48.53
C THR A 11 -2.14 -3.91 -47.34
N ALA A 12 -3.14 -3.87 -46.45
CA ALA A 12 -3.12 -2.99 -45.28
C ALA A 12 -2.34 -3.65 -44.12
N SER A 13 -1.52 -2.85 -43.42
CA SER A 13 -0.81 -3.27 -42.21
C SER A 13 -0.99 -2.23 -41.10
N ALA A 14 -1.26 -2.69 -39.89
CA ALA A 14 -1.29 -1.89 -38.68
C ALA A 14 -0.33 -2.49 -37.65
N SER A 15 0.33 -1.65 -36.85
CA SER A 15 1.20 -2.07 -35.77
C SER A 15 0.86 -1.32 -34.48
N ILE A 16 0.94 -2.03 -33.35
CA ILE A 16 0.81 -1.44 -32.02
C ILE A 16 2.00 -1.86 -31.17
N LYS A 17 2.65 -0.86 -30.56
CA LYS A 17 3.73 -1.09 -29.60
C LYS A 17 3.13 -1.21 -28.21
N CYS A 18 3.15 -2.41 -27.65
CA CYS A 18 2.73 -2.65 -26.28
C CYS A 18 3.97 -2.57 -25.37
N LYS A 19 4.01 -1.59 -24.48
CA LYS A 19 5.01 -1.56 -23.40
C LYS A 19 4.71 -2.73 -22.46
N ARG A 20 5.68 -3.59 -22.21
CA ARG A 20 5.61 -4.61 -21.16
C ARG A 20 6.79 -4.45 -20.19
N PRO A 21 6.53 -4.53 -18.87
CA PRO A 21 7.61 -4.58 -17.90
C PRO A 21 8.34 -5.93 -18.01
N ASN A 22 9.55 -5.99 -17.46
CA ASN A 22 10.23 -7.27 -17.32
C ASN A 22 9.50 -8.09 -16.24
N PHE A 23 9.19 -9.36 -16.54
CA PHE A 23 8.49 -10.21 -15.60
C PHE A 23 9.27 -10.44 -14.31
N ASP A 24 10.60 -10.61 -14.39
CA ASP A 24 11.45 -10.84 -13.22
C ASP A 24 11.46 -9.63 -12.29
N ASP A 25 11.49 -8.42 -12.84
CA ASP A 25 11.43 -7.17 -12.07
C ASP A 25 10.07 -7.00 -11.38
N VAL A 26 8.97 -7.25 -12.12
CA VAL A 26 7.60 -7.20 -11.56
C VAL A 26 7.43 -8.26 -10.48
N LYS A 27 7.87 -9.50 -10.74
CA LYS A 27 7.78 -10.59 -9.78
C LYS A 27 8.57 -10.26 -8.52
N LYS A 28 9.79 -9.74 -8.65
CA LYS A 28 10.60 -9.31 -7.51
C LYS A 28 9.88 -8.24 -6.68
N ALA A 29 9.30 -7.23 -7.33
CA ALA A 29 8.55 -6.18 -6.63
C ALA A 29 7.26 -6.71 -5.98
N TYR A 30 6.57 -7.65 -6.63
CA TYR A 30 5.41 -8.33 -6.06
C TYR A 30 5.77 -9.16 -4.83
N ASP A 31 6.88 -9.92 -4.90
CA ASP A 31 7.38 -10.73 -3.79
C ASP A 31 7.72 -9.84 -2.59
N ILE A 32 8.32 -8.66 -2.79
CA ILE A 32 8.61 -7.68 -1.72
C ILE A 32 7.34 -7.29 -0.95
N ILE A 33 6.28 -6.84 -1.65
CA ILE A 33 5.04 -6.42 -0.98
C ILE A 33 4.20 -7.60 -0.48
N ASN A 34 4.40 -8.80 -1.00
CA ASN A 34 3.71 -9.98 -0.48
C ASN A 34 4.36 -10.52 0.80
N MET A 35 5.69 -10.40 0.92
CA MET A 35 6.51 -10.92 2.02
C MET A 35 6.77 -9.91 3.15
N VAL A 36 6.13 -8.74 3.15
CA VAL A 36 6.32 -7.76 4.23
C VAL A 36 5.99 -8.34 5.59
N ASN A 37 6.95 -8.19 6.50
CA ASN A 37 6.91 -8.74 7.84
C ASN A 37 6.26 -7.73 8.81
N PRO A 38 5.20 -8.10 9.55
CA PRO A 38 4.64 -7.24 10.60
C PRO A 38 5.64 -6.92 11.72
N ASP A 39 6.68 -7.74 11.91
CA ASP A 39 7.73 -7.51 12.91
C ASP A 39 8.82 -6.52 12.44
N ASP A 40 8.72 -6.01 11.20
CA ASP A 40 9.66 -5.00 10.70
C ASP A 40 9.46 -3.67 11.44
N MET A 41 10.46 -3.30 12.25
CA MET A 41 10.44 -2.09 13.07
C MET A 41 10.33 -0.79 12.25
N ASN A 42 10.86 -0.76 11.02
CA ASN A 42 10.76 0.42 10.17
C ASN A 42 9.32 0.61 9.65
N LEU A 43 8.64 -0.50 9.32
CA LEU A 43 7.24 -0.47 8.92
C LEU A 43 6.35 -0.08 10.12
N GLN A 44 6.62 -0.64 11.30
CA GLN A 44 5.92 -0.25 12.54
C GLN A 44 6.08 1.25 12.81
N GLU A 45 7.28 1.80 12.69
CA GLU A 45 7.51 3.23 12.91
C GLU A 45 6.84 4.10 11.85
N THR A 46 6.85 3.68 10.59
CA THR A 46 6.14 4.36 9.50
C THR A 46 4.63 4.40 9.78
N PHE A 47 4.09 3.27 10.24
CA PHE A 47 2.68 3.14 10.63
C PHE A 47 2.34 4.04 11.84
N ARG A 48 3.19 4.03 12.87
CA ARG A 48 3.05 4.87 14.07
C ARG A 48 3.00 6.35 13.73
N LYS A 49 3.93 6.83 12.90
CA LYS A 49 3.97 8.22 12.44
C LYS A 49 2.70 8.58 11.68
N ALA A 50 2.24 7.72 10.77
CA ALA A 50 1.02 7.98 10.02
C ALA A 50 -0.24 8.09 10.90
N ILE A 51 -0.34 7.29 11.99
CA ILE A 51 -1.42 7.43 12.99
C ILE A 51 -1.35 8.80 13.68
N ILE A 52 -0.16 9.21 14.12
CA ILE A 52 0.07 10.49 14.80
C ILE A 52 -0.29 11.65 13.87
N ASP A 53 0.29 11.68 12.67
CA ASP A 53 0.08 12.74 11.69
C ASP A 53 -1.41 12.87 11.33
N ASN A 54 -2.11 11.75 11.16
CA ASN A 54 -3.54 11.75 10.90
C ASN A 54 -4.34 12.36 12.06
N GLY A 55 -4.01 11.99 13.29
CA GLY A 55 -4.69 12.51 14.48
C GLY A 55 -4.42 14.01 14.70
N VAL A 56 -3.17 14.45 14.55
CA VAL A 56 -2.79 15.87 14.63
C VAL A 56 -3.51 16.68 13.56
N TRP A 57 -3.53 16.20 12.31
CA TRP A 57 -4.26 16.85 11.21
C TRP A 57 -5.75 17.00 11.51
N ARG A 58 -6.35 16.08 12.26
CA ARG A 58 -7.75 16.15 12.73
C ARG A 58 -7.95 17.05 13.96
N GLY A 59 -6.92 17.73 14.43
CA GLY A 59 -6.95 18.62 15.60
C GLY A 59 -7.00 17.89 16.95
N ILE A 60 -6.57 16.63 16.99
CA ILE A 60 -6.47 15.87 18.24
C ILE A 60 -5.13 16.21 18.91
N SER A 61 -5.13 16.30 20.24
CA SER A 61 -3.91 16.64 20.99
C SER A 61 -2.81 15.59 20.79
N SER A 62 -1.56 16.06 20.70
CA SER A 62 -0.37 15.21 20.50
C SER A 62 -0.29 14.07 21.52
N LYS A 63 -0.60 14.35 22.79
CA LYS A 63 -0.62 13.34 23.86
C LYS A 63 -1.60 12.19 23.57
N VAL A 64 -2.81 12.50 23.10
CA VAL A 64 -3.84 11.48 22.83
C VAL A 64 -3.46 10.65 21.61
N VAL A 65 -2.93 11.28 20.55
CA VAL A 65 -2.54 10.55 19.33
C VAL A 65 -1.30 9.69 19.54
N GLU A 66 -0.32 10.16 20.33
CA GLU A 66 0.86 9.38 20.69
C GLU A 66 0.48 8.15 21.53
N GLN A 67 -0.38 8.34 22.52
CA GLN A 67 -0.88 7.22 23.33
C GLN A 67 -1.61 6.20 22.45
N LYS A 68 -2.50 6.65 21.55
CA LYS A 68 -3.23 5.76 20.65
C LYS A 68 -2.28 5.00 19.71
N ALA A 69 -1.30 5.68 19.12
CA ALA A 69 -0.32 5.05 18.24
C ALA A 69 0.50 3.98 18.98
N GLN A 70 0.89 4.26 20.23
CA GLN A 70 1.63 3.32 21.08
C GLN A 70 0.78 2.10 21.47
N GLU A 71 -0.51 2.30 21.78
CA GLU A 71 -1.45 1.21 22.05
C GLU A 71 -1.56 0.25 20.85
N ILE A 72 -1.70 0.80 19.63
CA ILE A 72 -1.78 0.00 18.40
C ILE A 72 -0.47 -0.74 18.13
N LEU A 73 0.69 -0.09 18.28
CA LEU A 73 1.98 -0.78 18.16
C LEU A 73 2.14 -1.93 19.16
N THR A 74 1.71 -1.71 20.40
CA THR A 74 1.74 -2.76 21.43
C THR A 74 0.83 -3.93 21.05
N GLN A 75 -0.31 -3.69 20.40
CA GLN A 75 -1.17 -4.76 19.89
C GLN A 75 -0.50 -5.54 18.75
N ILE A 76 0.20 -4.86 17.83
CA ILE A 76 0.95 -5.49 16.73
C ILE A 76 2.04 -6.41 17.31
N GLN A 77 2.86 -5.88 18.22
CA GLN A 77 3.97 -6.62 18.85
C GLN A 77 3.51 -7.83 19.66
N ASN A 78 2.31 -7.75 20.24
CA ASN A 78 1.71 -8.86 20.98
C ASN A 78 0.84 -9.78 20.10
N GLN A 79 0.85 -9.60 18.76
CA GLN A 79 0.06 -10.38 17.80
C GLN A 79 -1.47 -10.34 18.07
N ARG A 80 -1.95 -9.24 18.66
CA ARG A 80 -3.36 -9.00 19.01
C ARG A 80 -4.04 -7.99 18.09
N TYR A 81 -3.30 -7.40 17.15
CA TYR A 81 -3.88 -6.50 16.16
C TYR A 81 -4.68 -7.30 15.13
N ASP A 82 -5.92 -6.88 14.89
CA ASP A 82 -6.93 -7.63 14.12
C ASP A 82 -6.73 -7.58 12.61
N ASP A 83 -5.75 -6.81 12.14
CA ASP A 83 -5.46 -6.63 10.73
C ASP A 83 -4.03 -7.07 10.38
N ARG A 84 -3.91 -7.87 9.32
CA ARG A 84 -2.64 -8.40 8.82
C ARG A 84 -2.20 -7.78 7.50
N VAL A 85 -2.79 -6.65 7.09
CA VAL A 85 -2.42 -5.97 5.82
C VAL A 85 -1.79 -4.59 6.02
N TRP A 86 -1.78 -4.04 7.23
CA TRP A 86 -1.26 -2.70 7.53
C TRP A 86 0.19 -2.49 7.04
N GLN A 87 1.03 -3.53 7.12
CA GLN A 87 2.45 -3.47 6.76
C GLN A 87 2.65 -3.23 5.25
N ARG A 88 1.69 -3.65 4.41
CA ARG A 88 1.71 -3.34 2.97
C ARG A 88 1.45 -1.87 2.72
N TYR A 89 0.49 -1.29 3.45
CA TYR A 89 0.22 0.14 3.40
C TYR A 89 1.39 0.95 3.96
N ALA A 90 2.02 0.48 5.04
CA ALA A 90 3.22 1.11 5.61
C ALA A 90 4.38 1.10 4.62
N LEU A 91 4.61 -0.01 3.90
CA LEU A 91 5.63 -0.13 2.87
C LEU A 91 5.40 0.85 1.71
N VAL A 92 4.16 0.99 1.25
CA VAL A 92 3.80 1.90 0.15
C VAL A 92 3.87 3.36 0.61
N GLY A 93 3.46 3.64 1.84
CA GLY A 93 3.44 4.98 2.41
C GLY A 93 2.41 5.91 1.75
N GLY A 94 2.63 7.22 1.91
CA GLY A 94 1.88 8.27 1.21
C GLY A 94 0.36 8.21 1.37
N THR A 95 -0.36 8.53 0.29
CA THR A 95 -1.83 8.53 0.27
C THR A 95 -2.44 7.16 0.59
N PRO A 96 -1.98 6.02 0.02
CA PRO A 96 -2.52 4.70 0.36
C PRO A 96 -2.49 4.41 1.87
N LEU A 97 -1.38 4.71 2.53
CA LEU A 97 -1.28 4.57 3.99
C LEU A 97 -2.26 5.50 4.71
N ARG A 98 -2.31 6.79 4.32
CA ARG A 98 -3.22 7.75 4.93
C ARG A 98 -4.68 7.32 4.83
N GLU A 99 -5.11 6.83 3.67
CA GLU A 99 -6.50 6.39 3.50
C GLU A 99 -6.81 5.10 4.26
N TYR A 100 -5.84 4.19 4.40
CA TYR A 100 -5.95 3.04 5.29
C TYR A 100 -6.13 3.46 6.77
N ILE A 101 -5.33 4.43 7.25
CA ILE A 101 -5.48 4.98 8.60
C ILE A 101 -6.86 5.65 8.78
N ASN A 102 -7.33 6.39 7.77
CA ASN A 102 -8.67 6.98 7.77
C ASN A 102 -9.77 5.92 7.90
N HIS A 103 -9.65 4.83 7.13
CA HIS A 103 -10.57 3.70 7.18
C HIS A 103 -10.58 3.03 8.55
N LYS A 104 -9.41 2.79 9.15
CA LYS A 104 -9.31 2.23 10.52
C LYS A 104 -9.95 3.10 11.58
N ASN A 105 -10.11 4.40 11.29
CA ASN A 105 -10.90 5.31 12.11
C ASN A 105 -10.51 5.25 13.60
N PHE A 106 -9.21 5.21 13.90
CA PHE A 106 -8.69 5.09 15.27
C PHE A 106 -9.21 6.14 16.26
N PHE A 107 -9.78 7.22 15.73
CA PHE A 107 -10.30 8.36 16.48
C PHE A 107 -11.82 8.55 16.32
N GLY A 108 -12.55 7.58 15.77
CA GLY A 108 -14.01 7.48 15.87
C GLY A 108 -14.83 8.56 15.16
N ARG A 109 -14.35 9.14 14.05
CA ARG A 109 -14.96 10.33 13.42
C ARG A 109 -15.65 10.13 12.07
N ILE A 110 -15.52 9.00 11.36
CA ILE A 110 -16.16 8.85 10.03
C ILE A 110 -16.71 7.43 9.81
N PRO A 111 -18.03 7.25 9.64
CA PRO A 111 -18.60 6.03 9.07
C PRO A 111 -18.65 6.15 7.54
N ASN A 112 -18.34 5.07 6.81
CA ASN A 112 -18.40 4.89 5.35
C ASN A 112 -17.10 5.09 4.55
N TYR A 113 -15.99 4.49 5.00
CA TYR A 113 -14.82 4.34 4.13
C TYR A 113 -14.82 2.99 3.40
N ALA A 114 -14.28 2.96 2.18
CA ALA A 114 -14.05 1.75 1.38
C ALA A 114 -13.34 0.66 2.20
N ASP A 115 -13.57 -0.62 1.89
CA ASP A 115 -12.88 -1.74 2.54
C ASP A 115 -11.42 -1.83 2.05
N TYR A 116 -10.46 -1.69 2.97
CA TYR A 116 -9.02 -1.76 2.68
C TYR A 116 -8.41 -3.14 3.00
N SER A 117 -9.23 -4.13 3.37
CA SER A 117 -8.75 -5.50 3.66
C SER A 117 -8.19 -6.19 2.42
N ASN A 118 -8.79 -5.94 1.25
CA ASN A 118 -8.32 -6.49 -0.02
C ASN A 118 -7.18 -5.64 -0.61
N THR A 119 -5.97 -6.20 -0.58
CA THR A 119 -4.75 -5.54 -1.08
C THR A 119 -4.28 -6.05 -2.43
N CYS A 120 -5.09 -6.81 -3.19
CA CYS A 120 -4.65 -7.37 -4.48
C CYS A 120 -4.25 -6.26 -5.47
N ALA A 121 -5.09 -5.23 -5.59
CA ALA A 121 -4.82 -4.09 -6.46
C ALA A 121 -3.60 -3.28 -5.98
N LEU A 122 -3.42 -3.12 -4.66
CA LEU A 122 -2.25 -2.45 -4.08
C LEU A 122 -0.96 -3.19 -4.45
N GLN A 123 -0.95 -4.52 -4.30
CA GLN A 123 0.21 -5.36 -4.60
C GLN A 123 0.58 -5.32 -6.09
N VAL A 124 -0.40 -5.47 -6.98
CA VAL A 124 -0.16 -5.39 -8.44
C VAL A 124 0.29 -3.98 -8.83
N SER A 125 -0.33 -2.94 -8.28
CA SER A 125 0.04 -1.55 -8.57
C SER A 125 1.47 -1.24 -8.12
N TYR A 126 1.85 -1.69 -6.92
CA TYR A 126 3.23 -1.59 -6.44
C TYR A 126 4.19 -2.34 -7.37
N ALA A 127 3.88 -3.59 -7.71
CA ALA A 127 4.73 -4.42 -8.56
C ALA A 127 4.94 -3.82 -9.96
N LEU A 128 3.90 -3.23 -10.56
CA LEU A 128 4.01 -2.57 -11.86
C LEU A 128 4.85 -1.29 -11.78
N ASN A 129 4.61 -0.44 -10.78
CA ASN A 129 5.37 0.79 -10.56
C ASN A 129 6.86 0.52 -10.42
N TYR A 130 7.23 -0.40 -9.51
CA TYR A 130 8.63 -0.75 -9.25
C TYR A 130 9.22 -1.72 -10.28
N GLY A 131 8.39 -2.36 -11.11
CA GLY A 131 8.79 -3.18 -12.25
C GLY A 131 8.95 -2.42 -13.57
N GLY A 132 8.92 -1.08 -13.55
CA GLY A 132 9.19 -0.23 -14.72
C GLY A 132 7.96 0.18 -15.54
N MET A 133 6.77 0.05 -14.97
CA MET A 133 5.49 0.50 -15.53
C MET A 133 4.72 1.37 -14.52
N PRO A 134 5.17 2.61 -14.31
CA PRO A 134 4.39 3.61 -13.58
C PRO A 134 3.18 4.11 -14.38
#